data_AF-A0A7K7M4J1-F1
#
_entry.id   AF-A0A7K7M4J1-F1
#
_cell.length_a   1.000
_cell.length_b   1.000
_cell.length_c   1.000
_cell.angle_alpha   90.00
_cell.angle_beta   90.00
_cell.angle_gamma   90.00
#
_symmetry.space_group_name_H-M   'P 1'
#
loop_
_entity.id
_entity.type
_entity.pdbx_description
1 polymer ?
#
loop_
_entity_poly.entity_id
_entity_poly.type
_entity_poly.pdbx_seq_one_letter_code
_entity_poly.pdbx_strand_id
1 'polypeptide(L)' 'FQFEYNSEGVTSKDMATQLAFMRLLANHASQNITYHCKNSIAYMDAETGNLKKAVVLQGSNDVELRA' A
#
# COMPACT_ATOMS: atom_id res chain seq x y z
N PHE A 1 11.35 -7.09 2.07
CA PHE A 1 11.30 -5.62 2.19
C PHE A 1 9.83 -5.22 2.25
N GLN A 2 9.47 -4.37 3.21
CA GLN A 2 8.11 -3.84 3.41
C GLN A 2 8.20 -2.31 3.48
N PHE A 3 7.10 -1.61 3.22
CA PHE A 3 7.03 -0.17 3.44
C PHE A 3 6.96 0.13 4.93
N GLU A 4 7.69 1.16 5.37
CA GLU A 4 7.64 1.66 6.74
C GLU A 4 7.24 3.14 6.74
N TYR A 5 6.47 3.54 7.76
CA TYR A 5 6.11 4.94 7.99
C TYR A 5 6.90 5.45 9.18
N ASN A 6 7.83 6.35 8.91
CA ASN A 6 8.85 6.76 9.87
C ASN A 6 8.86 8.29 9.97
N SER A 7 9.25 8.79 11.14
CA SER A 7 9.52 10.22 11.39
C SER A 7 10.86 10.34 12.10
N GLU A 8 11.61 11.40 11.80
CA GLU A 8 12.91 11.64 12.45
C GLU A 8 12.72 11.72 13.98
N GLY A 9 13.61 11.04 14.72
CA GLY A 9 13.56 10.97 16.18
C GLY A 9 12.48 10.05 16.77
N VAL A 10 11.71 9.31 15.95
CA VAL A 10 10.66 8.39 16.42
C VAL A 10 11.01 6.96 16.04
N THR A 11 10.90 6.03 16.99
CA THR A 11 11.15 4.61 16.70
C THR A 11 10.01 4.00 15.91
N SER A 12 10.27 2.91 15.17
CA SER A 12 9.22 2.19 14.42
C SER A 12 8.10 1.67 15.33
N LYS A 13 8.42 1.31 16.59
CA LYS A 13 7.44 0.86 17.59
C LYS A 13 6.52 2.01 18.03
N ASP A 14 7.09 3.20 18.22
CA ASP A 14 6.31 4.38 18.61
C ASP A 14 5.41 4.80 17.44
N MET A 15 5.92 4.79 16.20
CA MET A 15 5.12 5.04 15.00
C MET A 15 3.96 4.05 14.83
N ALA A 16 4.19 2.76 15.08
CA ALA A 16 3.13 1.76 15.05
C ALA A 16 2.03 2.06 16.07
N THR A 17 2.41 2.53 17.27
CA THR A 17 1.46 2.97 18.31
C THR A 17 0.65 4.18 17.84
N GLN A 18 1.31 5.20 17.27
CA GLN A 18 0.63 6.38 16.73
C GLN A 18 -0.37 6.02 15.62
N LEU A 19 0.01 5.14 14.69
CA LEU A 19 -0.87 4.64 13.63
C LEU A 19 -2.06 3.85 14.19
N ALA A 20 -1.89 3.11 15.28
CA ALA A 20 -2.99 2.40 15.93
C ALA A 20 -4.03 3.37 16.50
N PHE A 21 -3.60 4.44 17.17
CA PHE A 21 -4.51 5.49 17.65
C PHE A 21 -5.24 6.19 16.50
N MET A 22 -4.56 6.52 15.41
CA MET A 22 -5.22 7.10 14.24
C MET A 22 -6.32 6.19 13.67
N ARG A 23 -6.08 4.88 13.59
CA ARG A 23 -7.08 3.91 13.14
C ARG A 23 -8.30 3.83 14.07
N LEU A 24 -8.11 4.00 15.38
CA LEU A 24 -9.21 4.01 16.35
C LEU A 24 -10.05 5.29 16.30
N LEU A 25 -9.43 6.43 15.94
CA LEU A 25 -10.06 7.75 16.00
C LEU A 25 -10.63 8.20 14.64
N ALA A 26 -10.20 7.60 13.54
CA ALA A 26 -10.64 7.95 12.18
C ALA A 26 -11.69 6.97 11.65
N ASN A 27 -12.70 7.51 10.93
CA ASN A 27 -13.72 6.69 10.25
C ASN A 27 -13.27 6.20 8.87
N HIS A 28 -12.29 6.87 8.26
CA HIS A 28 -11.81 6.60 6.91
C HIS A 28 -10.30 6.82 6.81
N ALA A 29 -9.65 6.05 5.94
CA ALA A 29 -8.25 6.23 5.57
C ALA A 29 -8.10 6.07 4.05
N SER A 30 -7.14 6.77 3.45
CA SER A 30 -6.80 6.65 2.03
C SER A 30 -5.30 6.81 1.84
N GLN A 31 -4.76 6.15 0.82
CA GLN A 31 -3.34 6.24 0.47
C GLN A 31 -3.17 6.09 -1.05
N ASN A 32 -2.31 6.93 -1.62
CA ASN A 32 -1.93 6.84 -3.02
C ASN A 32 -0.53 6.23 -3.15
N ILE A 33 -0.37 5.31 -4.10
CA ILE A 33 0.91 4.69 -4.44
C ILE A 33 1.12 4.83 -5.95
N THR A 34 2.31 5.25 -6.36
CA THR A 34 2.70 5.35 -7.77
C THR A 34 3.67 4.23 -8.13
N TYR A 35 3.33 3.43 -9.12
CA TYR A 35 4.21 2.40 -9.67
C TYR A 35 4.87 2.93 -10.95
N HIS A 36 6.16 3.27 -10.88
CA HIS A 36 6.95 3.64 -12.05
C HIS A 36 7.43 2.38 -12.76
N CYS A 37 7.13 2.26 -14.05
CA CYS A 37 7.41 1.05 -14.82
C CYS A 37 8.21 1.32 -16.10
N LYS A 38 8.96 0.30 -16.54
CA LYS A 38 9.58 0.19 -17.86
C LYS A 38 9.42 -1.24 -18.33
N ASN A 39 8.70 -1.45 -19.43
CA ASN A 39 8.35 -2.79 -19.95
C ASN A 39 7.69 -3.72 -18.90
N SER A 40 6.87 -3.15 -18.00
CA SER A 40 6.15 -3.89 -16.96
C SER A 40 4.72 -3.38 -16.85
N ILE A 41 3.75 -4.30 -16.81
CA ILE A 41 2.32 -4.00 -16.74
C ILE A 41 1.91 -3.83 -15.27
N ALA A 42 1.15 -2.78 -14.95
CA ALA A 42 0.73 -2.48 -13.58
C ALA A 42 -0.74 -2.81 -13.28
N TYR A 43 -1.63 -2.72 -14.27
CA TYR A 43 -3.07 -2.89 -14.09
C TYR A 43 -3.70 -3.58 -15.30
N MET A 44 -3.99 -2.82 -16.37
CA MET A 44 -4.59 -3.33 -17.61
C MET A 44 -3.51 -3.83 -18.56
N ASP A 45 -3.63 -5.09 -19.01
CA ASP A 45 -2.86 -5.61 -20.12
C ASP A 45 -3.55 -5.21 -21.44
N ALA A 46 -2.96 -4.27 -22.18
CA ALA A 46 -3.54 -3.75 -23.41
C ALA A 46 -3.59 -4.80 -24.55
N GLU A 47 -2.71 -5.80 -24.54
CA GLU A 47 -2.70 -6.84 -25.59
C GLU A 47 -3.85 -7.84 -25.40
N THR A 48 -4.15 -8.17 -24.14
CA THR A 48 -5.13 -9.21 -23.80
C THR A 48 -6.45 -8.67 -23.24
N GLY A 49 -6.54 -7.36 -23.00
CA GLY A 49 -7.73 -6.67 -22.51
C GLY A 49 -8.18 -7.09 -21.10
N ASN A 50 -7.29 -7.65 -20.27
CA ASN A 50 -7.63 -8.15 -18.94
C ASN A 50 -6.65 -7.69 -17.86
N LEU A 51 -7.01 -7.97 -16.59
CA LEU A 51 -6.28 -7.53 -15.39
C LEU A 51 -5.44 -8.64 -14.75
N LYS A 52 -5.19 -9.76 -15.44
CA LYS A 52 -4.49 -10.91 -14.86
C LYS A 52 -3.04 -10.61 -14.44
N LYS A 53 -2.47 -9.52 -14.99
CA LYS A 53 -1.12 -9.04 -14.68
C LYS A 53 -1.13 -7.79 -13.76
N ALA A 54 -2.27 -7.44 -13.17
CA ALA A 54 -2.35 -6.29 -12.26
C ALA A 54 -1.51 -6.53 -10.99
N VAL A 55 -0.92 -5.45 -10.46
CA VAL A 55 -0.19 -5.50 -9.20
C VAL A 55 -1.13 -5.79 -8.02
N VAL A 56 -0.59 -6.45 -7.01
CA VAL A 56 -1.26 -6.70 -5.74
C VAL A 56 -0.56 -5.88 -4.67
N LEU A 57 -1.33 -5.20 -3.83
CA LEU A 57 -0.80 -4.43 -2.70
C LEU A 57 -1.15 -5.13 -1.39
N GLN A 58 -0.17 -5.37 -0.53
CA GLN A 58 -0.40 -5.94 0.79
C GLN A 58 -0.73 -4.84 1.80
N GLY A 59 -1.90 -4.94 2.43
CA GLY A 59 -2.32 -4.09 3.53
C GLY A 59 -1.62 -4.46 4.85
N SER A 60 -1.73 -3.59 5.86
CA SER A 60 -1.06 -3.77 7.16
C SER A 60 -1.61 -4.92 8.02
N ASN A 61 -2.70 -5.55 7.61
CA ASN A 61 -3.38 -6.66 8.30
C ASN A 61 -3.43 -7.92 7.43
N ASP A 62 -2.42 -8.11 6.57
CA ASP A 62 -2.28 -9.24 5.63
C ASP A 62 -3.41 -9.37 4.58
N VAL A 63 -4.29 -8.37 4.49
CA VAL A 63 -5.29 -8.28 3.41
C VAL A 63 -4.61 -7.83 2.13
N GLU A 64 -4.86 -8.57 1.04
CA GLU A 64 -4.43 -8.18 -0.29
C GLU A 64 -5.47 -7.28 -0.97
N LEU A 65 -5.00 -6.16 -1.52
CA LEU A 65 -5.77 -5.26 -2.36
C LEU A 65 -5.48 -5.59 -3.83
N ARG A 66 -6.54 -5.93 -4.57
CA ARG A 66 -6.49 -6.43 -5.95
C ARG A 66 -7.39 -5.61 -6.86
N ALA A 67 -7.12 -5.72 -8.16
CA ALA A 67 -7.84 -5.09 -9.27
C ALA A 67 -9.15 -5.80 -9.63
#